data_AF-A0A4U9TSA6-F1
#
_entry.id   AF-A0A4U9TSA6-F1
#
_cell.length_a   1.000
_cell.length_b   1.000
_cell.length_c   1.000
_cell.angle_alpha   90.00
_cell.angle_beta   90.00
_cell.angle_gamma   90.00
#
_symmetry.space_group_name_H-M   'P 1'
#
loop_
_entity.id
_entity.type
_entity.pdbx_description
1 polymer ?
#
loop_
_entity_poly.entity_id
_entity_poly.type
_entity_poly.pdbx_seq_one_letter_code
_entity_poly.pdbx_strand_id
1 'polypeptide(L)' 'MPGQVNYWSNYPKFFVSLMKSFYGDAAQKENNWGFDWLPKWDQSYDVMKYFQMMDQNKVNGYICQGFKPGRLLPG' A
#
# COMPACT_ATOMS: atom_id res chain seq x y z
N MET A 1 -24.44 -18.93 4.83
CA MET A 1 -24.84 -18.86 6.26
C MET A 1 -25.48 -17.50 6.50
N PRO A 2 -26.71 -17.42 7.04
CA PRO A 2 -27.35 -16.16 7.36
C PRO A 2 -26.71 -15.61 8.64
N GLY A 3 -26.15 -14.40 8.58
CA GLY A 3 -25.34 -13.81 9.65
C GLY A 3 -24.00 -13.22 9.17
N GLN A 4 -23.66 -13.36 7.89
CA GLN A 4 -22.57 -12.60 7.29
C GLN A 4 -23.02 -11.13 7.16
N VAL A 5 -22.88 -10.38 8.24
CA VAL A 5 -22.77 -8.92 8.17
C VAL A 5 -21.60 -8.66 7.22
N ASN A 6 -21.92 -8.30 5.99
CA ASN A 6 -20.94 -7.91 4.99
C ASN A 6 -20.32 -6.60 5.48
N TYR A 7 -19.40 -6.67 6.44
CA TYR A 7 -18.79 -5.50 7.07
C TYR A 7 -17.99 -4.69 6.04
N TRP A 8 -17.48 -5.39 5.03
CA TRP A 8 -16.88 -4.83 3.82
C TRP A 8 -17.84 -4.00 2.96
N SER A 9 -19.16 -4.10 3.15
CA SER A 9 -20.10 -3.14 2.53
C SER A 9 -19.89 -1.69 3.04
N ASN A 10 -19.26 -1.51 4.21
CA ASN A 10 -18.87 -0.20 4.73
C ASN A 10 -17.48 0.26 4.24
N TYR A 11 -16.82 -0.49 3.37
CA TYR A 11 -15.50 -0.16 2.84
C TYR A 11 -15.38 1.29 2.30
N PRO A 12 -16.38 1.86 1.60
CA PRO A 12 -16.31 3.25 1.17
C PRO A 12 -16.16 4.24 2.33
N LYS A 13 -16.79 3.96 3.49
CA LYS A 13 -16.67 4.82 4.68
C LYS A 13 -15.26 4.77 5.27
N PHE A 14 -14.66 3.58 5.34
CA PHE A 14 -13.28 3.43 5.80
C PHE A 14 -12.28 4.09 4.85
N PHE A 15 -12.50 3.94 3.54
CA PHE A 15 -11.65 4.57 2.51
C PHE A 15 -11.68 6.10 2.62
N VAL A 16 -12.86 6.72 2.70
CA VAL A 16 -12.99 8.18 2.85
C VAL A 16 -12.36 8.67 4.15
N SER A 17 -12.56 7.97 5.27
CA SER A 17 -11.92 8.32 6.55
C SER A 17 -10.40 8.24 6.48
N LEU A 18 -9.83 7.22 5.82
CA LEU A 18 -8.38 7.09 5.62
C LEU A 18 -7.84 8.24 4.77
N MET A 19 -8.51 8.56 3.67
CA MET A 19 -8.10 9.65 2.78
C MET A 19 -8.12 11.01 3.50
N LYS A 20 -9.14 11.26 4.33
CA LYS A 20 -9.17 12.45 5.18
C LYS A 20 -8.05 12.47 6.22
N SER A 21 -7.63 11.32 6.74
CA SER A 21 -6.47 11.25 7.64
C SER A 21 -5.14 11.53 6.93
N PHE A 22 -5.00 11.20 5.64
CA PHE A 22 -3.77 11.45 4.88
C PHE A 22 -3.71 12.86 4.30
N TYR A 23 -4.82 13.37 3.78
CA TYR A 23 -4.83 14.60 2.99
C TYR A 23 -5.65 15.74 3.62
N GLY A 24 -6.30 15.50 4.76
CA GLY A 24 -7.05 16.53 5.51
C GLY A 24 -8.10 17.22 4.64
N ASP A 25 -8.06 18.55 4.62
CA ASP A 25 -8.97 19.40 3.84
C ASP A 25 -8.81 19.23 2.32
N ALA A 26 -7.71 18.64 1.86
CA ALA A 26 -7.48 18.39 0.44
C ALA A 26 -8.21 17.12 -0.07
N ALA A 27 -8.72 16.25 0.82
CA ALA A 27 -9.58 15.13 0.43
C ALA A 27 -11.04 15.59 0.35
N GLN A 28 -11.47 15.99 -0.85
CA GLN A 28 -12.83 16.45 -1.12
C GLN A 28 -13.57 15.47 -2.05
N LYS A 29 -14.88 15.64 -2.21
CA LYS A 29 -15.65 14.72 -3.06
C LYS A 29 -15.32 14.94 -4.54
N GLU A 30 -15.03 16.17 -4.92
CA GLU A 30 -14.76 16.62 -6.29
C GLU A 30 -13.47 16.03 -6.85
N ASN A 31 -12.49 15.71 -5.99
CA ASN A 31 -11.23 15.06 -6.37
C ASN A 31 -11.17 13.57 -5.96
N ASN A 32 -12.34 12.93 -5.78
CA ASN A 32 -12.44 11.53 -5.37
C ASN A 32 -11.66 11.22 -4.08
N TRP A 33 -11.63 12.14 -3.13
CA TRP A 33 -10.88 12.04 -1.87
C TRP A 33 -9.37 11.85 -2.08
N GLY A 34 -8.80 12.35 -3.17
CA GLY A 34 -7.38 12.19 -3.47
C GLY A 34 -7.00 10.77 -3.92
N PHE A 35 -7.96 9.96 -4.40
CA PHE A 35 -7.71 8.60 -4.90
C PHE A 35 -6.59 8.53 -5.95
N ASP A 36 -6.44 9.57 -6.76
CA ASP A 36 -5.40 9.64 -7.80
C ASP A 36 -4.00 9.96 -7.28
N TRP A 37 -3.86 10.41 -6.02
CA TRP A 37 -2.56 10.65 -5.39
C TRP A 37 -1.94 9.38 -4.80
N LEU A 38 -2.73 8.32 -4.66
CA LEU A 38 -2.22 7.04 -4.21
C LEU A 38 -1.39 6.38 -5.32
N PRO A 39 -0.21 5.83 -5.00
CA PRO A 39 0.54 5.05 -5.95
C PRO A 39 -0.26 3.78 -6.32
N LYS A 40 -0.78 3.77 -7.54
CA LYS A 40 -1.49 2.62 -8.09
C LYS A 40 -0.45 1.59 -8.50
N TRP A 41 -0.46 0.45 -7.81
CA TRP A 41 0.45 -0.65 -8.09
C TRP A 41 -0.02 -1.40 -9.34
N ASP A 42 0.89 -1.63 -10.27
CA ASP A 42 0.71 -2.49 -11.44
C ASP A 42 0.83 -3.98 -11.06
N GLN A 43 1.61 -4.27 -10.01
CA GLN A 43 1.88 -5.61 -9.51
C GLN A 43 2.20 -5.58 -8.01
N SER A 44 2.05 -6.72 -7.34
CA SER A 44 2.52 -6.86 -5.96
C SER A 44 4.06 -6.90 -5.95
N TYR A 45 4.68 -5.87 -5.36
CA TYR A 45 6.13 -5.81 -5.14
C TYR A 45 6.45 -6.47 -3.80
N ASP A 46 6.33 -7.80 -3.77
CA ASP A 46 6.74 -8.59 -2.61
C ASP A 46 8.26 -8.50 -2.41
N VAL A 47 8.71 -8.92 -1.22
CA VAL A 47 10.11 -8.90 -0.83
C VAL A 47 10.98 -9.68 -1.83
N MET A 48 10.55 -10.86 -2.29
CA MET A 48 11.31 -11.68 -3.24
C MET A 48 11.51 -11.01 -4.59
N LYS A 49 10.46 -10.39 -5.13
CA LYS A 49 10.52 -9.65 -6.39
C LYS A 49 11.38 -8.40 -6.28
N TYR A 50 11.33 -7.73 -5.12
CA TYR A 50 12.19 -6.59 -4.84
C TYR A 50 13.68 -7.01 -4.78
N PHE A 51 14.00 -8.17 -4.19
CA PHE A 51 15.35 -8.75 -4.23
C PHE A 51 15.80 -9.11 -5.66
N GLN A 52 14.94 -9.71 -6.47
CA GLN A 52 15.25 -9.98 -7.88
C GLN A 52 15.48 -8.69 -8.69
N MET A 53 14.73 -7.62 -8.41
CA MET A 53 14.95 -6.32 -9.04
C MET A 53 16.25 -5.66 -8.57
N MET A 54 16.64 -5.84 -7.30
CA MET A 54 17.95 -5.41 -6.80
C MET A 54 19.10 -6.17 -7.50
N ASP A 55 18.98 -7.49 -7.65
CA ASP A 55 19.95 -8.32 -8.37
C ASP A 55 20.07 -7.90 -9.86
N GLN A 56 18.93 -7.52 -10.47
CA GLN A 56 18.88 -6.97 -11.84
C GLN A 56 19.30 -5.49 -11.94
N ASN A 57 19.84 -4.87 -10.89
CA ASN A 57 20.19 -3.43 -10.83
C ASN A 57 19.03 -2.47 -11.18
N LYS A 58 17.78 -2.87 -10.95
CA LYS A 58 16.57 -2.05 -11.19
C LYS A 58 16.11 -1.26 -9.96
N VAL A 59 16.87 -1.29 -8.88
CA VAL A 59 16.58 -0.59 -7.62
C VAL A 59 17.77 0.29 -7.25
N ASN A 60 17.56 1.61 -7.26
CA ASN A 60 18.62 2.59 -6.98
C ASN A 60 18.88 2.84 -5.48
N GLY A 61 17.99 2.38 -4.60
CA GLY A 61 18.14 2.57 -3.16
C GLY A 61 17.17 1.72 -2.34
N TYR A 62 17.60 1.29 -1.15
CA TYR A 62 16.83 0.46 -0.24
C TYR A 62 16.73 1.13 1.12
N ILE A 63 15.50 1.32 1.63
CA ILE A 63 15.26 1.90 2.96
C ILE A 63 15.08 0.76 3.97
N CYS A 64 16.11 0.50 4.78
CA CYS A 64 16.04 -0.46 5.89
C CYS A 64 15.49 0.20 7.17
N GLN A 65 14.18 0.26 7.34
CA GLN A 65 13.57 0.72 8.60
C GLN A 65 13.40 -0.46 9.57
N GLY A 66 14.34 -0.65 10.50
CA GLY A 66 14.28 -1.70 11.54
C GLY A 66 14.38 -3.15 11.05
N PHE A 67 14.38 -3.38 9.73
CA PHE A 67 14.51 -4.67 9.09
C PHE A 67 15.98 -4.92 8.72
N LYS A 68 16.56 -6.02 9.19
CA LYS A 68 17.92 -6.46 8.83
C LYS A 68 17.82 -7.56 7.76
N PRO A 69 17.89 -7.25 6.46
CA PRO A 69 17.65 -8.21 5.38
C PRO A 69 18.62 -9.40 5.38
N GLY A 70 19.87 -9.22 5.84
CA GLY A 70 20.88 -10.28 5.88
C GLY A 70 20.65 -11.41 6.88
N ARG A 71 19.63 -11.35 7.77
CA ARG A 71 19.30 -12.44 8.72
C ARG A 71 18.05 -13.23 8.33
N LEU A 72 17.22 -12.71 7.42
CA LEU A 72 15.93 -13.32 7.07
C LEU A 72 15.95 -14.10 5.75
N LEU A 73 16.99 -13.91 4.94
CA LEU A 73 17.15 -14.61 3.67
C LEU A 73 18.02 -15.86 3.90
N PRO A 74 17.57 -17.07 3.52
CA PRO A 74 18.48 -18.19 3.39
C PRO A 74 19.45 -17.86 2.24
N GLY A 75 20.75 -17.99 2.52
CA GLY A 75 21.80 -17.84 1.51
C GLY A 75 21.80 -18.96 0.48
#